data_AF-A0A963R974-F1
#
_entry.id   AF-A0A963R974-F1
#
_cell.length_a   1.000
_cell.length_b   1.000
_cell.length_c   1.000
_cell.angle_alpha   90.00
_cell.angle_beta   90.00
_cell.angle_gamma   90.00
#
_symmetry.space_group_name_H-M   'P 1'
#
loop_
_entity.id
_entity.type
_entity.pdbx_description
1 polymer ?
#
loop_
_entity_poly.entity_id
_entity_poly.type
_entity_poly.pdbx_seq_one_letter_code
_entity_poly.pdbx_strand_id
1 'polypeptide(L)'
;QALEAARPVLETYASRINHMGPAGAGQTLKLLNNLLFATNIKQAVEILAMAEAQGLDPGYAAQVMCQSSGGSMALGLMKDGVRPETMQAVRHYMVKDVAAVAVAADETGIDISGFAPTIAHYRSDG
;
A
#
# COMPACT_ATOMS: atom_id res chain seq x y z
N GLN A 1 -18.22 -20.50 10.94
CA GLN A 1 -17.83 -21.48 11.98
C GLN A 1 -16.32 -21.48 12.24
N ALA A 2 -15.46 -21.70 11.24
CA ALA A 2 -14.00 -21.68 11.45
C ALA A 2 -13.45 -20.34 11.98
N LEU A 3 -13.93 -19.20 11.46
CA LEU A 3 -13.52 -17.88 11.94
C LEU A 3 -13.85 -17.67 13.43
N GLU A 4 -15.08 -17.99 13.83
CA GLU A 4 -15.51 -17.85 15.23
C GLU A 4 -14.72 -18.75 16.18
N ALA A 5 -14.36 -19.96 15.73
CA ALA A 5 -13.52 -20.86 16.51
C ALA A 5 -12.09 -20.31 16.70
N ALA A 6 -11.55 -19.62 15.69
CA ALA A 6 -10.22 -19.00 15.76
C ALA A 6 -10.22 -17.62 16.46
N ARG A 7 -11.38 -16.97 16.58
CA ARG A 7 -11.53 -15.58 17.05
C ARG A 7 -10.79 -15.29 18.37
N PRO A 8 -10.88 -16.12 19.43
CA PRO A 8 -10.20 -15.83 20.69
C PRO A 8 -8.68 -15.70 20.56
N VAL A 9 -8.07 -16.45 19.63
CA VAL A 9 -6.63 -16.37 19.36
C VAL A 9 -6.30 -15.17 18.48
N LEU A 10 -7.13 -14.89 17.47
CA LEU A 10 -6.93 -13.73 16.60
C LEU A 10 -6.99 -12.41 17.41
N GLU A 11 -7.89 -12.33 18.38
CA GLU A 11 -8.08 -11.13 19.22
C GLU A 11 -6.90 -10.82 20.15
N THR A 12 -5.96 -11.76 20.36
CA THR A 12 -4.78 -11.49 21.19
C THR A 12 -3.74 -10.61 20.49
N TYR A 13 -3.82 -10.44 19.17
CA TYR A 13 -2.85 -9.65 18.39
C TYR A 13 -3.47 -8.79 17.29
N ALA A 14 -4.72 -9.03 16.90
CA ALA A 14 -5.43 -8.23 15.91
C ALA A 14 -6.44 -7.30 16.59
N SER A 15 -6.31 -6.00 16.32
CA SER A 15 -7.29 -5.01 16.77
C SER A 15 -8.59 -5.00 15.94
N ARG A 16 -8.57 -5.60 14.74
CA ARG A 16 -9.70 -5.66 13.81
C ARG A 16 -9.73 -7.01 13.10
N ILE A 17 -10.89 -7.67 13.09
CA ILE A 17 -11.12 -8.97 12.45
C ILE A 17 -12.35 -8.85 11.55
N ASN A 18 -12.12 -8.77 10.23
CA ASN A 18 -13.18 -8.62 9.22
C ASN A 18 -13.39 -9.94 8.47
N HIS A 19 -14.64 -10.43 8.43
CA HIS A 19 -15.00 -11.60 7.64
C HIS A 19 -15.24 -11.20 6.18
N MET A 20 -14.29 -11.52 5.30
CA MET A 20 -14.28 -11.07 3.91
C MET A 20 -15.12 -11.92 2.94
N GLY A 21 -15.73 -13.01 3.41
CA GLY A 21 -16.53 -13.92 2.59
C GLY A 21 -15.89 -15.30 2.42
N PRO A 22 -16.03 -15.96 1.25
CA PRO A 22 -15.53 -17.30 1.03
C PRO A 22 -14.00 -17.38 1.06
N ALA A 23 -13.47 -18.61 1.07
CA ALA A 23 -12.03 -18.85 0.99
C ALA A 23 -11.42 -18.10 -0.20
N GLY A 24 -10.28 -17.44 0.02
CA GLY A 24 -9.62 -16.60 -0.98
C GLY A 24 -9.96 -15.11 -0.90
N ALA A 25 -11.18 -14.72 -0.49
CA ALA A 25 -11.62 -13.32 -0.51
C ALA A 25 -10.72 -12.38 0.31
N GLY A 26 -10.26 -12.83 1.48
CA GLY A 26 -9.31 -12.07 2.30
C GLY A 26 -7.92 -11.92 1.66
N GLN A 27 -7.48 -12.93 0.89
CA GLN A 27 -6.22 -12.84 0.15
C GLN A 27 -6.35 -11.86 -1.01
N THR A 28 -7.45 -11.93 -1.79
CA THR A 28 -7.73 -10.96 -2.86
C THR A 28 -7.71 -9.54 -2.33
N LEU A 29 -8.41 -9.24 -1.23
CA LEU A 29 -8.37 -7.90 -0.64
C LEU A 29 -6.96 -7.49 -0.21
N LYS A 30 -6.17 -8.40 0.38
CA LYS A 30 -4.80 -8.10 0.80
C LYS A 30 -3.92 -7.71 -0.39
N LEU A 31 -4.03 -8.44 -1.50
CA LEU A 31 -3.31 -8.14 -2.73
C LEU A 31 -3.69 -6.75 -3.27
N LEU A 32 -4.99 -6.45 -3.37
CA LEU A 32 -5.49 -5.13 -3.81
C LEU A 32 -4.98 -3.99 -2.91
N ASN A 33 -5.06 -4.18 -1.58
CA ASN A 33 -4.55 -3.20 -0.61
C ASN A 33 -3.04 -2.97 -0.77
N ASN A 34 -2.26 -4.03 -0.99
CA ASN A 34 -0.82 -3.93 -1.13
C ASN A 34 -0.42 -3.24 -2.44
N LEU A 35 -1.13 -3.46 -3.56
CA LEU A 35 -0.89 -2.69 -4.80
C LEU A 35 -1.17 -1.19 -4.61
N LEU A 36 -2.29 -0.85 -3.96
CA LEU A 36 -2.64 0.54 -3.69
C LEU A 36 -1.60 1.19 -2.74
N PHE A 37 -1.21 0.48 -1.68
CA PHE A 37 -0.20 0.97 -0.75
C PHE A 37 1.18 1.17 -1.41
N ALA A 38 1.62 0.22 -2.23
CA ALA A 38 2.86 0.32 -3.01
C ALA A 38 2.86 1.54 -3.94
N THR A 39 1.71 1.81 -4.58
CA THR A 39 1.52 2.99 -5.44
C THR A 39 1.60 4.28 -4.63
N ASN A 40 0.93 4.31 -3.47
CA ASN A 40 0.95 5.47 -2.57
C ASN A 40 2.36 5.74 -2.02
N ILE A 41 3.17 4.72 -1.74
CA ILE A 41 4.58 4.91 -1.34
C ILE A 41 5.35 5.61 -2.45
N LYS A 42 5.28 5.08 -3.68
CA LYS A 42 6.00 5.64 -4.83
C LYS A 42 5.62 7.11 -5.05
N GLN A 43 4.33 7.40 -5.06
CA GLN A 43 3.80 8.77 -5.22
C GLN A 43 4.19 9.68 -4.05
N ALA A 44 4.16 9.18 -2.81
CA ALA A 44 4.56 9.97 -1.64
C ALA A 44 6.04 10.38 -1.70
N VAL A 45 6.93 9.49 -2.15
CA VAL A 45 8.35 9.84 -2.35
C VAL A 45 8.49 10.95 -3.39
N GLU A 46 7.85 10.80 -4.55
CA GLU A 46 7.96 11.75 -5.66
C GLU A 46 7.36 13.12 -5.32
N ILE A 47 6.17 13.14 -4.69
CA ILE A 47 5.48 14.39 -4.38
C ILE A 47 6.19 15.17 -3.27
N LEU A 48 6.82 14.50 -2.30
CA LEU A 48 7.60 15.16 -1.25
C LEU A 48 8.92 15.72 -1.79
N ALA A 49 9.59 15.01 -2.69
CA ALA A 49 10.74 15.54 -3.41
C ALA A 49 10.36 16.77 -4.26
N MET A 50 9.18 16.74 -4.89
CA MET A 50 8.66 17.89 -5.63
C MET A 50 8.31 19.07 -4.70
N ALA A 51 7.74 18.81 -3.53
CA ALA A 51 7.46 19.84 -2.53
C ALA A 51 8.77 20.53 -2.07
N GLU A 52 9.81 19.75 -1.80
CA GLU A 52 11.14 20.26 -1.45
C GLU A 52 11.73 21.14 -2.56
N ALA A 53 11.67 20.67 -3.81
CA ALA A 53 12.15 21.43 -4.97
C ALA A 53 11.42 22.76 -5.16
N GLN A 54 10.18 22.88 -4.67
CA GLN A 54 9.38 24.11 -4.67
C GLN A 54 9.58 24.96 -3.41
N GLY A 55 10.54 24.61 -2.55
CA GLY A 55 10.91 25.36 -1.35
C GLY A 55 9.99 25.10 -0.14
N LEU A 56 9.19 24.04 -0.16
CA LEU A 56 8.35 23.65 0.98
C LEU A 56 9.11 22.68 1.88
N ASP A 57 8.89 22.78 3.19
CA ASP A 57 9.34 21.75 4.14
C ASP A 57 8.58 20.43 3.87
N PRO A 58 9.26 19.32 3.54
CA PRO A 58 8.58 18.07 3.19
C PRO A 58 7.76 17.49 4.34
N GLY A 59 8.22 17.65 5.59
CA GLY A 59 7.49 17.16 6.77
C GLY A 59 6.17 17.89 6.96
N TYR A 60 6.19 19.22 6.85
CA TYR A 60 4.99 20.05 6.93
C TYR A 60 4.07 19.83 5.73
N ALA A 61 4.62 19.69 4.51
CA ALA A 61 3.83 19.34 3.33
C ALA A 61 3.11 18.00 3.51
N ALA A 62 3.81 16.96 4.00
CA ALA A 62 3.21 15.67 4.33
C ALA A 62 2.09 15.82 5.38
N GLN A 63 2.33 16.62 6.43
CA GLN A 63 1.34 16.87 7.47
C GLN A 63 0.05 17.49 6.92
N VAL A 64 0.16 18.56 6.11
CA VAL A 64 -0.98 19.26 5.54
C VAL A 64 -1.74 18.37 4.55
N MET A 65 -1.02 17.64 3.69
CA MET A 65 -1.64 16.70 2.75
C MET A 65 -2.37 15.55 3.45
N CYS A 66 -1.83 15.03 4.56
CA CYS A 66 -2.49 14.01 5.39
C CYS A 66 -3.81 14.49 6.03
N GLN A 67 -3.98 15.79 6.22
CA GLN A 67 -5.21 16.41 6.72
C GLN A 67 -6.18 16.80 5.58
N SER A 68 -5.75 16.60 4.34
CA SER A 68 -6.49 16.96 3.12
C SER A 68 -6.87 15.68 2.35
N SER A 69 -7.48 15.85 1.17
CA SER A 69 -7.90 14.73 0.31
C SER A 69 -6.74 13.88 -0.25
N GLY A 70 -5.50 14.37 -0.19
CA GLY A 70 -4.30 13.64 -0.62
C GLY A 70 -3.73 12.66 0.42
N GLY A 71 -4.34 12.56 1.60
CA GLY A 71 -3.83 11.71 2.68
C GLY A 71 -3.85 10.21 2.36
N SER A 72 -2.79 9.51 2.77
CA SER A 72 -2.71 8.05 2.70
C SER A 72 -1.90 7.49 3.87
N MET A 73 -2.01 6.19 4.15
CA MET A 73 -1.17 5.52 5.15
C MET A 73 0.31 5.70 4.84
N ALA A 74 0.70 5.58 3.57
CA ALA A 74 2.10 5.71 3.14
C ALA A 74 2.66 7.11 3.43
N LEU A 75 1.90 8.16 3.10
CA LEU A 75 2.29 9.53 3.39
C LEU A 75 2.33 9.80 4.91
N GLY A 76 1.41 9.19 5.66
CA GLY A 76 1.39 9.25 7.12
C GLY A 76 2.67 8.70 7.75
N LEU A 77 3.22 7.61 7.23
CA LEU A 77 4.51 7.08 7.70
C LEU A 77 5.66 8.07 7.48
N MET A 78 5.68 8.77 6.34
CA MET A 78 6.70 9.78 6.06
C MET A 78 6.55 11.02 6.94
N LYS A 79 5.30 11.45 7.16
CA LYS A 79 4.96 12.48 8.16
C LYS A 79 5.46 12.09 9.55
N ASP A 80 5.39 10.82 9.91
CA ASP A 80 5.85 10.29 11.21
C ASP A 80 7.37 9.99 11.25
N GLY A 81 8.13 10.45 10.25
CA GLY A 81 9.59 10.39 10.23
C GLY A 81 10.18 9.16 9.53
N VAL A 82 9.35 8.31 8.91
CA VAL A 82 9.88 7.22 8.09
C VAL A 82 10.44 7.78 6.79
N ARG A 83 11.75 7.67 6.64
CA ARG A 83 12.44 8.18 5.46
C ARG A 83 12.06 7.43 4.17
N PRO A 84 12.02 8.11 3.01
CA PRO A 84 11.79 7.50 1.70
C PRO A 84 12.70 6.28 1.41
N GLU A 85 13.98 6.35 1.77
CA GLU A 85 14.92 5.25 1.51
C GLU A 85 14.59 4.01 2.35
N THR A 86 14.03 4.19 3.55
CA THR A 86 13.55 3.07 4.38
C THR A 86 12.40 2.34 3.69
N MET A 87 11.48 3.09 3.08
CA MET A 87 10.38 2.51 2.29
C MET A 87 10.90 1.75 1.06
N GLN A 88 11.91 2.30 0.39
CA GLN A 88 12.56 1.62 -0.74
C GLN A 88 13.31 0.34 -0.31
N ALA A 89 13.89 0.30 0.88
CA ALA A 89 14.59 -0.87 1.39
C ALA A 89 13.64 -2.04 1.68
N VAL A 90 12.42 -1.76 2.15
CA VAL A 90 11.42 -2.79 2.48
C VAL A 90 10.53 -3.18 1.30
N ARG A 91 10.74 -2.61 0.11
CA ARG A 91 9.92 -2.87 -1.08
C ARG A 91 9.87 -4.34 -1.47
N HIS A 92 10.94 -5.10 -1.21
CA HIS A 92 11.04 -6.53 -1.58
C HIS A 92 9.95 -7.38 -0.92
N TYR A 93 9.38 -6.94 0.22
CA TYR A 93 8.25 -7.64 0.86
C TYR A 93 6.96 -7.56 0.03
N MET A 94 6.84 -6.61 -0.90
CA MET A 94 5.64 -6.38 -1.71
C MET A 94 5.74 -6.92 -3.13
N VAL A 95 6.93 -7.33 -3.60
CA VAL A 95 7.15 -7.80 -4.99
C VAL A 95 6.20 -8.93 -5.38
N LYS A 96 6.11 -9.98 -4.54
CA LYS A 96 5.22 -11.12 -4.78
C LYS A 96 3.75 -10.70 -4.85
N ASP A 97 3.32 -9.84 -3.93
CA ASP A 97 1.92 -9.44 -3.84
C ASP A 97 1.51 -8.54 -5.02
N VAL A 98 2.36 -7.57 -5.40
CA VAL A 98 2.14 -6.71 -6.58
C VAL A 98 2.11 -7.54 -7.86
N ALA A 99 2.98 -8.54 -8.00
CA ALA A 99 2.97 -9.45 -9.15
C ALA A 99 1.68 -10.28 -9.23
N ALA A 100 1.18 -10.77 -8.09
CA ALA A 100 -0.03 -11.57 -8.02
C ALA A 100 -1.31 -10.78 -8.39
N VAL A 101 -1.36 -9.46 -8.14
CA VAL A 101 -2.50 -8.63 -8.54
C VAL A 101 -2.66 -8.56 -10.06
N ALA A 102 -1.56 -8.49 -10.81
CA ALA A 102 -1.62 -8.43 -12.27
C ALA A 102 -2.32 -9.67 -12.84
N VAL A 103 -2.04 -10.85 -12.28
CA VAL A 103 -2.70 -12.11 -12.68
C VAL A 103 -4.19 -12.10 -12.31
N ALA A 104 -4.54 -11.60 -11.12
CA ALA A 104 -5.93 -11.53 -10.68
C ALA A 104 -6.78 -10.50 -11.46
N ALA A 105 -6.17 -9.44 -12.00
CA ALA A 105 -6.88 -8.42 -12.77
C ALA A 105 -7.37 -8.93 -14.13
N ASP A 106 -6.57 -9.77 -14.79
CA ASP A 106 -6.90 -10.36 -16.10
C ASP A 106 -8.22 -11.16 -16.08
N GLU A 107 -8.59 -11.72 -14.92
CA GLU A 107 -9.83 -12.49 -14.75
C GLU A 107 -11.10 -11.62 -14.65
N THR A 108 -10.96 -10.32 -14.40
CA THR A 108 -12.09 -9.41 -14.13
C THR A 108 -12.50 -8.55 -15.33
N GLY A 109 -11.62 -8.41 -16.33
CA GLY A 109 -11.81 -7.49 -17.45
C GLY A 109 -11.74 -6.00 -17.08
N ILE A 110 -11.34 -5.66 -15.85
CA ILE A 110 -11.15 -4.27 -15.40
C ILE A 110 -9.77 -3.79 -15.86
N ASP A 111 -9.72 -2.66 -16.55
CA ASP A 111 -8.45 -2.02 -16.89
C ASP A 111 -7.80 -1.39 -15.65
N ILE A 112 -6.67 -1.95 -15.24
CA ILE A 112 -5.83 -1.46 -14.14
C ILE A 112 -4.54 -0.78 -14.63
N SER A 113 -4.50 -0.37 -15.90
CA SER A 113 -3.33 0.28 -16.52
C SER A 113 -2.81 1.51 -15.76
N GLY A 114 -3.67 2.19 -14.98
CA GLY A 114 -3.27 3.25 -14.06
C GLY A 114 -2.22 2.84 -13.01
N PHE A 115 -2.08 1.54 -12.73
CA PHE A 115 -1.07 0.98 -11.83
C PHE A 115 0.20 0.50 -12.55
N ALA A 116 0.27 0.58 -13.88
CA ALA A 116 1.40 0.09 -14.67
C ALA A 116 2.77 0.62 -14.20
N PRO A 117 2.94 1.92 -13.86
CA PRO A 117 4.22 2.42 -13.35
C PRO A 117 4.66 1.75 -12.04
N THR A 118 3.70 1.46 -11.15
CA THR A 118 3.98 0.74 -9.90
C THR A 118 4.34 -0.71 -10.20
N ILE A 119 3.57 -1.40 -11.02
CA ILE A 119 3.83 -2.81 -11.38
C ILE A 119 5.22 -2.95 -12.01
N ALA A 120 5.59 -2.04 -12.91
CA ALA A 120 6.91 -2.02 -13.53
C ALA A 120 8.03 -1.81 -12.49
N HIS A 121 7.84 -0.85 -11.56
CA HIS A 121 8.81 -0.55 -10.51
C HIS A 121 9.12 -1.75 -9.60
N TYR A 122 8.13 -2.61 -9.33
CA TYR A 122 8.32 -3.80 -8.49
C TYR A 122 8.75 -5.06 -9.27
N ARG A 123 8.73 -5.03 -10.61
CA ARG A 123 9.23 -6.11 -11.47
C ARG A 123 10.73 -5.99 -11.80
N SER A 124 11.30 -4.78 -11.74
CA SER A 124 12.71 -4.52 -12.08
C SER A 124 13.73 -5.04 -11.08
N ASP A 125 13.29 -5.65 -9.97
CA ASP A 125 14.16 -6.19 -8.90
C ASP A 125 14.08 -7.72 -8.76
N GLY A 126 13.46 -8.39 -9.74
CA GLY A 126 13.40 -9.86 -9.84
C GLY A 126 14.40 -10.41 -10.85
#